data_AF-A0A915MVT7-F1
#
_entry.id   AF-A0A915MVT7-F1
#
_cell.length_a   1.000
_cell.length_b   1.000
_cell.length_c   1.000
_cell.angle_alpha   90.00
_cell.angle_beta   90.00
_cell.angle_gamma   90.00
#
_symmetry.space_group_name_H-M   'P 1'
#
loop_
_entity.id
_entity.type
_entity.pdbx_description
1 polymer ?
#
loop_
_entity_poly.entity_id
_entity_poly.type
_entity_poly.pdbx_seq_one_letter_code
_entity_poly.pdbx_strand_id
1 'polypeptide(L)'
;MGLGRQAWLEARETIQSILSDTNSVLRDNENLRKLAFVNRSKATMHLPANIGDYTDFYSSIYHATNVGIMFRGKDNALLENWKHLPVGYHGRASSIVVSGVPVRRPWGQVKADEAKEPEFVPSRLMDFELEMAFFVGGKENELGKPILIENIEEHIFGMVLMNDWSARDIQKWEYIPLGPFLSKSFATNISPWIVTMEALKPFIVANTKQDPPPMKHLHHSDDFNFDIELAFSIKPKDSNVDYTLSKTNFKYLYWTIKQQLAHHASNGCNIRPGDLMGSGTISGPTPDSLGCLLELSWRGQNPVKLGDSGQTRKFLVDGDEVAIKGFCYDKKTNIRVGFGECRSMLLPAL
;
A
#
# COMPACT_ATOMS: atom_id res chain seq x y z
N MET A 1 16.04 6.49 -9.50
CA MET A 1 15.22 5.39 -10.05
C MET A 1 15.49 5.17 -11.53
N GLY A 2 15.32 6.17 -12.42
CA GLY A 2 15.44 5.97 -13.88
C GLY A 2 16.78 5.46 -14.46
N LEU A 3 17.87 5.42 -13.69
CA LEU A 3 19.17 4.89 -14.14
C LEU A 3 19.17 3.36 -14.36
N GLY A 4 18.11 2.66 -13.95
CA GLY A 4 17.96 1.22 -14.14
C GLY A 4 18.72 0.33 -13.15
N ARG A 5 18.42 -0.97 -13.20
CA ARG A 5 18.80 -1.95 -12.19
C ARG A 5 20.30 -2.09 -11.95
N GLN A 6 21.12 -1.97 -13.00
CA GLN A 6 22.59 -2.04 -12.87
C GLN A 6 23.13 -0.93 -11.96
N ALA A 7 22.66 0.31 -12.14
CA ALA A 7 23.07 1.41 -11.27
C ALA A 7 22.58 1.23 -9.82
N TRP A 8 21.41 0.60 -9.62
CA TRP A 8 20.91 0.32 -8.27
C TRP A 8 21.75 -0.75 -7.56
N LEU A 9 22.18 -1.78 -8.29
CA LEU A 9 23.06 -2.83 -7.78
C LEU A 9 24.44 -2.27 -7.43
N GLU A 10 25.05 -1.49 -8.33
CA GLU A 10 26.33 -0.84 -8.07
C GLU A 10 26.27 0.04 -6.82
N ALA A 11 25.23 0.88 -6.69
CA ALA A 11 25.02 1.70 -5.51
C ALA A 11 24.85 0.87 -4.24
N ARG A 12 24.05 -0.21 -4.31
CA ARG A 12 23.81 -1.13 -3.18
C ARG A 12 25.10 -1.80 -2.72
N GLU A 13 25.85 -2.39 -3.63
CA GLU A 13 27.12 -3.09 -3.36
C GLU A 13 28.15 -2.13 -2.77
N THR A 14 28.25 -0.93 -3.34
CA THR A 14 29.15 0.13 -2.85
C THR A 14 28.79 0.55 -1.43
N ILE A 15 27.50 0.80 -1.15
CA ILE A 15 27.03 1.19 0.19
C ILE A 15 27.25 0.05 1.19
N GLN A 16 26.95 -1.21 0.83
CA GLN A 16 27.20 -2.37 1.68
C GLN A 16 28.68 -2.52 2.01
N SER A 17 29.55 -2.35 1.01
CA SER A 17 31.01 -2.39 1.21
C SER A 17 31.47 -1.29 2.16
N ILE A 18 31.04 -0.05 1.94
CA ILE A 18 31.48 1.12 2.74
C ILE A 18 30.93 1.08 4.18
N LEU A 19 29.75 0.49 4.39
CA LEU A 19 29.14 0.33 5.72
C LEU A 19 29.61 -0.93 6.46
N SER A 20 30.38 -1.80 5.81
CA SER A 20 30.93 -3.01 6.42
C SER A 20 31.91 -2.67 7.55
N ASP A 21 31.89 -3.45 8.63
CA ASP A 21 32.81 -3.31 9.76
C ASP A 21 34.26 -3.63 9.37
N THR A 22 34.48 -4.29 8.23
CA THR A 22 35.80 -4.62 7.69
C THR A 22 36.36 -3.59 6.71
N ASN A 23 35.57 -2.58 6.29
CA ASN A 23 35.99 -1.56 5.35
C ASN A 23 36.37 -0.25 6.07
N SER A 24 37.62 0.20 5.92
CA SER A 24 38.14 1.39 6.59
C SER A 24 37.77 2.72 5.92
N VAL A 25 37.30 2.70 4.66
CA VAL A 25 37.09 3.92 3.84
C VAL A 25 36.22 4.96 4.55
N LEU A 26 35.10 4.54 5.16
CA LEU A 26 34.24 5.41 5.95
C LEU A 26 34.39 5.19 7.46
N ARG A 27 34.63 3.94 7.91
CA ARG A 27 34.73 3.57 9.32
C ARG A 27 35.79 4.40 10.06
N ASP A 28 36.97 4.53 9.46
CA ASP A 28 38.15 5.14 10.08
C ASP A 28 38.36 6.61 9.67
N ASN A 29 37.58 7.10 8.70
CA ASN A 29 37.61 8.51 8.30
C ASN A 29 36.63 9.33 9.13
N GLU A 30 37.06 9.76 10.32
CA GLU A 30 36.22 10.47 11.29
C GLU A 30 35.56 11.73 10.71
N ASN A 31 36.30 12.51 9.92
CA ASN A 31 35.79 13.73 9.31
C ASN A 31 34.67 13.43 8.30
N LEU A 32 34.88 12.47 7.40
CA LEU A 32 33.87 12.06 6.44
C LEU A 32 32.66 11.44 7.13
N ARG A 33 32.87 10.60 8.14
CA ARG A 33 31.80 9.96 8.91
C ARG A 33 30.90 10.98 9.61
N LYS A 34 31.46 12.03 10.22
CA LYS A 34 30.70 13.11 10.85
C LYS A 34 29.83 13.88 9.86
N LEU A 35 30.28 14.02 8.61
CA LEU A 35 29.53 14.71 7.55
C LEU A 35 28.48 13.81 6.90
N ALA A 36 28.77 12.52 6.74
CA ALA A 36 27.93 11.57 6.01
C ALA A 36 26.75 11.03 6.83
N PHE A 37 26.89 10.91 8.16
CA PHE A 37 25.82 10.41 9.01
C PHE A 37 25.02 11.53 9.68
N VAL A 38 23.70 11.45 9.54
CA VAL A 38 22.75 12.29 10.28
C VAL A 38 21.92 11.38 11.19
N ASN A 39 21.77 11.77 12.46
CA ASN A 39 20.87 11.03 13.35
C ASN A 39 19.44 11.18 12.84
N ARG A 40 18.75 10.06 12.61
CA ARG A 40 17.37 10.03 12.12
C ARG A 40 16.42 10.89 12.94
N SER A 41 16.60 11.00 14.26
CA SER A 41 15.75 11.84 15.13
C SER A 41 15.88 13.35 14.86
N LYS A 42 16.93 13.77 14.14
CA LYS A 42 17.17 15.14 13.71
C LYS A 42 16.81 15.39 12.25
N ALA A 43 16.38 14.36 11.52
CA ALA A 43 16.04 14.45 10.10
C ALA A 43 14.52 14.60 9.92
N THR A 44 14.13 15.44 8.96
CA THR A 44 12.76 15.48 8.45
C THR A 44 12.70 14.66 7.17
N MET A 45 11.82 13.67 7.12
CA MET A 45 11.62 12.88 5.92
C MET A 45 10.67 13.60 4.97
N HIS A 46 10.87 13.39 3.67
CA HIS A 46 10.03 13.91 2.60
C HIS A 46 9.50 12.76 1.74
N LEU A 47 8.63 13.06 0.78
CA LEU A 47 8.27 12.09 -0.26
C LEU A 47 9.54 11.63 -0.99
N PRO A 48 9.73 10.32 -1.22
CA PRO A 48 10.99 9.79 -1.73
C PRO A 48 11.14 9.95 -3.26
N ALA A 49 10.10 10.37 -3.96
CA ALA A 49 10.12 10.67 -5.38
C ALA A 49 9.04 11.71 -5.75
N ASN A 50 9.21 12.35 -6.90
CA ASN A 50 8.12 13.05 -7.56
C ASN A 50 7.27 12.03 -8.32
N ILE A 51 6.04 11.81 -7.86
CA ILE A 51 5.15 10.79 -8.41
C ILE A 51 4.44 11.39 -9.63
N GLY A 52 4.71 10.83 -10.81
CA GLY A 52 4.07 11.23 -12.05
C GLY A 52 2.61 10.79 -12.05
N ASP A 53 2.41 9.47 -12.10
CA ASP A 53 1.12 8.82 -11.97
C ASP A 53 1.06 7.89 -10.76
N TYR A 54 -0.13 7.76 -10.21
CA TYR A 54 -0.48 6.79 -9.17
C TYR A 54 -1.62 5.92 -9.67
N THR A 55 -1.42 4.61 -9.66
CA THR A 55 -2.47 3.63 -9.93
C THR A 55 -2.65 2.76 -8.71
N ASP A 56 -3.90 2.51 -8.36
CA ASP A 56 -4.24 1.64 -7.24
C ASP A 56 -4.93 0.37 -7.77
N PHE A 57 -4.39 -0.78 -7.39
CA PHE A 57 -4.92 -2.08 -7.80
C PHE A 57 -5.96 -2.60 -6.80
N TYR A 58 -6.50 -3.77 -7.08
CA TYR A 58 -7.51 -4.40 -6.23
C TYR A 58 -7.20 -5.90 -6.06
N SER A 59 -5.97 -6.23 -5.67
CA SER A 59 -5.36 -7.55 -5.89
C SER A 59 -5.45 -8.55 -4.73
N SER A 60 -6.03 -8.19 -3.59
CA SER A 60 -6.34 -9.15 -2.52
C SER A 60 -7.68 -9.85 -2.78
N ILE A 61 -7.65 -11.18 -2.95
CA ILE A 61 -8.86 -11.97 -3.15
C ILE A 61 -9.77 -11.95 -1.93
N TYR A 62 -9.18 -11.93 -0.73
CA TYR A 62 -9.92 -11.87 0.53
C TYR A 62 -10.68 -10.55 0.63
N HIS A 63 -10.00 -9.43 0.35
CA HIS A 63 -10.62 -8.11 0.37
C HIS A 63 -11.75 -8.01 -0.66
N ALA A 64 -11.47 -8.38 -1.91
CA ALA A 64 -12.45 -8.34 -2.99
C ALA A 64 -13.69 -9.20 -2.69
N THR A 65 -13.49 -10.39 -2.10
CA THR A 65 -14.56 -11.28 -1.68
C THR A 65 -15.38 -10.67 -0.55
N ASN A 66 -14.74 -10.13 0.50
CA ASN A 66 -15.44 -9.53 1.64
C ASN A 66 -16.33 -8.35 1.21
N VAL A 67 -15.78 -7.40 0.45
CA VAL A 67 -16.54 -6.28 -0.11
C VAL A 67 -17.67 -6.82 -0.99
N GLY A 68 -17.36 -7.78 -1.85
CA GLY A 68 -18.35 -8.47 -2.67
C GLY A 68 -19.55 -9.02 -1.88
N ILE A 69 -19.28 -9.75 -0.81
CA ILE A 69 -20.31 -10.31 0.07
C ILE A 69 -21.19 -9.20 0.67
N MET A 70 -20.58 -8.11 1.13
CA MET A 70 -21.31 -6.99 1.78
C MET A 70 -22.25 -6.24 0.83
N PHE A 71 -21.94 -6.22 -0.47
CA PHE A 71 -22.68 -5.44 -1.46
C PHE A 71 -23.55 -6.28 -2.40
N ARG A 72 -23.15 -7.52 -2.70
CA ARG A 72 -23.80 -8.40 -3.70
C ARG A 72 -24.20 -9.76 -3.15
N GLY A 73 -23.88 -10.06 -1.90
CA GLY A 73 -24.13 -11.36 -1.28
C GLY A 73 -23.06 -12.41 -1.60
N LYS A 74 -23.13 -13.56 -0.91
CA LYS A 74 -22.10 -14.61 -0.95
C LYS A 74 -21.92 -15.23 -2.34
N ASP A 75 -23.02 -15.43 -3.05
CA ASP A 75 -23.00 -16.14 -4.33
C ASP A 75 -22.40 -15.30 -5.48
N ASN A 76 -22.35 -13.97 -5.31
CA ASN A 76 -21.89 -13.01 -6.33
C ASN A 76 -20.75 -12.11 -5.80
N ALA A 77 -19.92 -12.66 -4.91
CA ALA A 77 -18.89 -11.89 -4.22
C ALA A 77 -17.86 -11.31 -5.18
N LEU A 78 -17.21 -12.14 -6.01
CA LEU A 78 -16.28 -11.65 -7.02
C LEU A 78 -17.03 -11.36 -8.32
N LEU A 79 -16.72 -10.21 -8.93
CA LEU A 79 -17.14 -9.95 -10.31
C LEU A 79 -16.31 -10.84 -11.26
N GLU A 80 -16.92 -11.21 -12.38
CA GLU A 80 -16.35 -12.16 -13.35
C GLU A 80 -14.91 -11.83 -13.73
N ASN A 81 -14.64 -10.56 -14.07
CA ASN A 81 -13.33 -10.10 -14.52
C ASN A 81 -12.21 -10.19 -13.47
N TRP A 82 -12.53 -10.23 -12.18
CA TRP A 82 -11.53 -10.04 -11.11
C TRP A 82 -10.44 -11.13 -11.11
N LYS A 83 -10.80 -12.36 -11.48
CA LYS A 83 -9.85 -13.48 -11.59
C LYS A 83 -9.15 -13.56 -12.95
N HIS A 84 -9.51 -12.71 -13.91
CA HIS A 84 -8.94 -12.71 -15.25
C HIS A 84 -7.91 -11.60 -15.48
N LEU A 85 -8.00 -10.49 -14.74
CA LEU A 85 -7.06 -9.39 -14.79
C LEU A 85 -6.88 -8.72 -13.42
N PRO A 86 -5.70 -8.15 -13.12
CA PRO A 86 -5.51 -7.34 -11.92
C PRO A 86 -6.24 -6.00 -12.09
N VAL A 87 -7.50 -5.95 -11.66
CA VAL A 87 -8.33 -4.74 -11.72
C VAL A 87 -7.62 -3.61 -10.97
N GLY A 88 -7.64 -2.40 -11.53
CA GLY A 88 -7.10 -1.20 -10.92
C GLY A 88 -7.69 0.06 -11.53
N TYR A 89 -7.39 1.21 -10.93
CA TYR A 89 -7.87 2.52 -11.35
C TYR A 89 -6.77 3.58 -11.15
N HIS A 90 -6.88 4.69 -11.87
CA HIS A 90 -5.99 5.82 -11.66
C HIS A 90 -6.34 6.53 -10.35
N GLY A 91 -5.40 6.53 -9.41
CA GLY A 91 -5.47 7.30 -8.18
C GLY A 91 -5.06 8.75 -8.40
N ARG A 92 -4.97 9.51 -7.31
CA ARG A 92 -4.60 10.93 -7.35
C ARG A 92 -3.18 11.16 -6.84
N ALA A 93 -2.23 11.40 -7.75
CA ALA A 93 -0.83 11.64 -7.38
C ALA A 93 -0.63 12.88 -6.49
N SER A 94 -1.36 13.97 -6.73
CA SER A 94 -1.17 15.24 -6.02
C SER A 94 -1.49 15.20 -4.52
N SER A 95 -2.28 14.21 -4.07
CA SER A 95 -2.70 14.03 -2.68
C SER A 95 -1.91 12.94 -1.97
N ILE A 96 -0.84 12.42 -2.58
CA ILE A 96 0.08 11.51 -1.92
C ILE A 96 0.99 12.33 -1.03
N VAL A 97 1.02 11.98 0.25
CA VAL A 97 1.77 12.69 1.29
C VAL A 97 2.62 11.71 2.10
N VAL A 98 3.72 12.21 2.63
CA VAL A 98 4.62 11.39 3.45
C VAL A 98 3.97 11.08 4.81
N SER A 99 4.35 9.94 5.41
CA SER A 99 4.08 9.61 6.81
C SER A 99 4.32 10.80 7.75
N GLY A 100 3.41 11.01 8.69
CA GLY A 100 3.40 12.12 9.64
C GLY A 100 2.53 13.31 9.22
N VAL A 101 2.19 13.43 7.93
CA VAL A 101 1.26 14.48 7.47
C VAL A 101 -0.17 14.13 7.88
N PRO A 102 -0.84 14.95 8.71
CA PRO A 102 -2.20 14.68 9.17
C PRO A 102 -3.21 14.79 8.02
N VAL A 103 -4.27 13.99 8.09
CA VAL A 103 -5.33 13.94 7.08
C VAL A 103 -6.59 14.56 7.63
N ARG A 104 -7.22 15.46 6.88
CA ARG A 104 -8.48 16.09 7.28
C ARG A 104 -9.67 15.26 6.82
N ARG A 105 -10.64 15.03 7.70
CA ARG A 105 -11.93 14.44 7.32
C ARG A 105 -12.56 15.25 6.17
N PRO A 106 -12.84 14.63 5.01
CA PRO A 106 -13.38 15.33 3.87
C PRO A 106 -14.87 15.65 4.09
N TRP A 107 -15.28 16.78 3.54
CA TRP A 107 -16.67 17.06 3.21
C TRP A 107 -16.99 16.45 1.85
N GLY A 108 -18.21 15.95 1.66
CA GLY A 108 -18.64 15.42 0.37
C GLY A 108 -20.13 15.17 0.30
N GLN A 109 -20.60 14.81 -0.89
CA GLN A 109 -21.97 14.36 -1.06
C GLN A 109 -22.11 12.93 -0.55
N VAL A 110 -23.11 12.69 0.29
CA VAL A 110 -23.49 11.35 0.76
C VAL A 110 -24.98 11.18 0.54
N LYS A 111 -25.40 9.95 0.23
CA LYS A 111 -26.82 9.61 0.10
C LYS A 111 -27.13 8.34 0.88
N ALA A 112 -27.97 8.48 1.91
CA ALA A 112 -28.53 7.33 2.61
C ALA A 112 -29.50 6.57 1.68
N ASP A 113 -29.64 5.26 1.90
CA ASP A 113 -30.43 4.38 1.02
C ASP A 113 -31.88 4.86 0.85
N GLU A 114 -32.50 5.30 1.94
CA GLU A 114 -33.90 5.79 1.96
C GLU A 114 -34.04 7.29 1.67
N ALA A 115 -32.93 8.04 1.55
CA ALA A 115 -32.98 9.48 1.30
C ALA A 115 -33.40 9.77 -0.15
N LYS A 116 -34.22 10.80 -0.35
CA LYS A 116 -34.59 11.24 -1.71
C LYS A 116 -33.43 11.96 -2.41
N GLU A 117 -32.81 12.91 -1.71
CA GLU A 117 -31.71 13.74 -2.21
C GLU A 117 -30.42 13.46 -1.43
N PRO A 118 -29.23 13.64 -2.04
CA PRO A 118 -27.97 13.62 -1.32
C PRO A 118 -27.83 14.86 -0.40
N GLU A 119 -27.00 14.74 0.63
CA GLU A 119 -26.60 15.85 1.50
C GLU A 119 -25.09 16.11 1.38
N PHE A 120 -24.66 17.37 1.58
CA PHE A 120 -23.24 17.74 1.62
C PHE A 120 -22.79 17.92 3.07
N VAL A 121 -22.03 16.95 3.59
CA VAL A 121 -21.67 16.84 5.02
C VAL A 121 -20.26 16.27 5.18
N PRO A 122 -19.63 16.38 6.36
CA PRO A 122 -18.44 15.61 6.68
C PRO A 122 -18.70 14.10 6.56
N SER A 123 -17.77 13.36 5.97
CA SER A 123 -17.86 11.89 5.91
C SER A 123 -18.04 11.30 7.30
N ARG A 124 -18.96 10.37 7.45
CA ARG A 124 -19.24 9.60 8.68
C ARG A 124 -18.56 8.25 8.69
N LEU A 125 -18.18 7.73 7.52
CA LEU A 125 -17.59 6.41 7.33
C LEU A 125 -16.13 6.50 6.88
N MET A 126 -15.29 7.14 7.71
CA MET A 126 -13.86 7.28 7.46
C MET A 126 -13.12 5.98 7.74
N ASP A 127 -12.25 5.60 6.82
CA ASP A 127 -11.58 4.31 6.83
C ASP A 127 -10.11 4.44 6.41
N PHE A 128 -9.33 3.44 6.80
CA PHE A 128 -7.99 3.19 6.30
C PHE A 128 -8.04 2.06 5.28
N GLU A 129 -7.00 1.97 4.45
CA GLU A 129 -6.73 0.78 3.63
C GLU A 129 -5.27 0.40 3.84
N LEU A 130 -5.04 -0.77 4.42
CA LEU A 130 -3.69 -1.30 4.62
C LEU A 130 -3.15 -1.80 3.29
N GLU A 131 -2.15 -1.11 2.77
CA GLU A 131 -1.56 -1.40 1.48
C GLU A 131 -0.03 -1.38 1.51
N MET A 132 0.54 -1.92 0.45
CA MET A 132 1.89 -1.60 0.05
C MET A 132 1.86 -1.06 -1.37
N ALA A 133 2.84 -0.24 -1.72
CA ALA A 133 2.99 0.25 -3.07
C ALA A 133 4.43 0.05 -3.55
N PHE A 134 4.61 -0.12 -4.85
CA PHE A 134 5.93 -0.17 -5.46
C PHE A 134 6.18 1.02 -6.36
N PHE A 135 7.42 1.50 -6.33
CA PHE A 135 7.91 2.54 -7.24
C PHE A 135 8.44 1.92 -8.52
N VAL A 136 8.03 2.51 -9.63
CA VAL A 136 8.58 2.19 -10.95
C VAL A 136 9.99 2.75 -11.07
N GLY A 137 10.89 1.94 -11.61
CA GLY A 137 12.23 2.30 -12.02
C GLY A 137 12.49 1.94 -13.48
N GLY A 138 13.74 1.62 -13.81
CA GLY A 138 14.13 1.27 -15.16
C GLY A 138 14.01 2.44 -16.14
N LYS A 139 14.06 2.11 -17.42
CA LYS A 139 13.76 3.05 -18.50
C LYS A 139 12.24 3.13 -18.67
N GLU A 140 11.72 4.33 -18.95
CA GLU A 140 10.32 4.46 -19.40
C GLU A 140 10.08 3.61 -20.66
N ASN A 141 8.98 2.88 -20.72
CA ASN A 141 8.55 2.27 -21.97
C ASN A 141 7.90 3.32 -22.86
N GLU A 142 8.19 3.27 -24.15
CA GLU A 142 7.58 4.19 -25.10
C GLU A 142 6.06 3.96 -25.18
N LEU A 143 5.29 5.03 -25.29
CA LEU A 143 3.83 4.94 -25.50
C LEU A 143 3.52 4.06 -26.71
N GLY A 144 2.61 3.11 -26.53
CA GLY A 144 2.26 2.07 -27.51
C GLY A 144 3.16 0.83 -27.47
N LYS A 145 4.21 0.80 -26.63
CA LYS A 145 5.10 -0.37 -26.47
C LYS A 145 4.94 -0.99 -25.08
N PRO A 146 4.31 -2.17 -24.96
CA PRO A 146 4.16 -2.86 -23.69
C PRO A 146 5.49 -3.26 -23.05
N ILE A 147 5.46 -3.47 -21.73
CA ILE A 147 6.53 -4.15 -20.99
C ILE A 147 6.10 -5.61 -20.82
N LEU A 148 6.90 -6.54 -21.37
CA LEU A 148 6.63 -7.97 -21.24
C LEU A 148 6.90 -8.44 -19.81
N ILE A 149 6.12 -9.42 -19.33
CA ILE A 149 6.16 -9.85 -17.92
C ILE A 149 7.54 -10.33 -17.46
N GLU A 150 8.31 -10.93 -18.36
CA GLU A 150 9.69 -11.36 -18.13
C GLU A 150 10.66 -10.21 -17.81
N ASN A 151 10.36 -8.99 -18.24
CA ASN A 151 11.22 -7.81 -18.06
C ASN A 151 10.79 -6.94 -16.88
N ILE A 152 9.63 -7.21 -16.27
CA ILE A 152 9.01 -6.34 -15.27
C ILE A 152 9.89 -6.10 -14.04
N GLU A 153 10.68 -7.09 -13.62
CA GLU A 153 11.57 -6.93 -12.47
C GLU A 153 12.59 -5.78 -12.65
N GLU A 154 13.00 -5.49 -13.88
CA GLU A 154 13.91 -4.37 -14.18
C GLU A 154 13.24 -2.98 -14.01
N HIS A 155 11.91 -2.97 -13.94
CA HIS A 155 11.08 -1.78 -13.80
C HIS A 155 10.50 -1.60 -12.39
N ILE A 156 10.79 -2.49 -11.43
CA ILE A 156 10.33 -2.35 -10.04
C ILE A 156 11.53 -1.98 -9.17
N PHE A 157 11.58 -0.73 -8.69
CA PHE A 157 12.70 -0.23 -7.90
C PHE A 157 12.66 -0.75 -6.46
N GLY A 158 11.50 -0.65 -5.82
CA GLY A 158 11.33 -1.01 -4.42
C GLY A 158 9.94 -0.64 -3.91
N MET A 159 9.68 -0.97 -2.66
CA MET A 159 8.36 -0.89 -2.05
C MET A 159 8.31 0.06 -0.85
N VAL A 160 7.11 0.55 -0.57
CA VAL A 160 6.74 1.36 0.60
C VAL A 160 5.44 0.83 1.19
N LEU A 161 5.18 1.15 2.46
CA LEU A 161 3.86 1.02 3.05
C LEU A 161 2.96 2.16 2.54
N MET A 162 1.68 1.88 2.36
CA MET A 162 0.71 2.87 1.90
C MET A 162 -0.59 2.76 2.72
N ASN A 163 -1.18 3.91 3.06
CA ASN A 163 -2.54 4.00 3.57
C ASN A 163 -3.38 4.81 2.58
N ASP A 164 -4.29 4.14 1.88
CA ASP A 164 -5.23 4.79 0.97
C ASP A 164 -6.52 5.18 1.71
N TRP A 165 -6.52 6.39 2.25
CA TRP A 165 -7.63 6.86 3.08
C TRP A 165 -8.92 6.89 2.29
N SER A 166 -9.99 6.44 2.95
CA SER A 166 -11.25 6.19 2.26
C SER A 166 -12.43 6.77 3.01
N ALA A 167 -13.27 7.54 2.31
CA ALA A 167 -14.55 8.03 2.81
C ALA A 167 -15.70 7.19 2.21
N ARG A 168 -16.08 6.09 2.88
CA ARG A 168 -16.90 5.02 2.30
C ARG A 168 -18.31 5.43 1.90
N ASP A 169 -18.88 6.40 2.61
CA ASP A 169 -20.19 6.97 2.33
C ASP A 169 -20.19 7.84 1.08
N ILE A 170 -19.15 8.67 0.91
CA ILE A 170 -18.92 9.43 -0.32
C ILE A 170 -18.70 8.44 -1.48
N GLN A 171 -17.84 7.43 -1.27
CA GLN A 171 -17.49 6.42 -2.26
C GLN A 171 -18.74 5.73 -2.80
N LYS A 172 -19.60 5.24 -1.90
CA LYS A 172 -20.83 4.51 -2.25
C LYS A 172 -21.74 5.34 -3.17
N TRP A 173 -21.80 6.65 -2.97
CA TRP A 173 -22.63 7.55 -3.77
C TRP A 173 -22.02 7.86 -5.14
N GLU A 174 -20.71 8.09 -5.22
CA GLU A 174 -20.07 8.61 -6.44
C GLU A 174 -19.58 7.53 -7.42
N TYR A 175 -19.26 6.32 -6.94
CA TYR A 175 -18.39 5.42 -7.73
C TYR A 175 -19.05 4.77 -8.95
N ILE A 176 -20.37 4.79 -9.06
CA ILE A 176 -21.06 4.21 -10.21
C ILE A 176 -21.31 5.29 -11.25
N PRO A 177 -20.87 5.12 -12.51
CA PRO A 177 -20.18 3.95 -13.09
C PRO A 177 -18.65 4.10 -13.19
N LEU A 178 -18.07 5.23 -12.75
CA LEU A 178 -16.72 5.66 -13.16
C LEU A 178 -15.59 5.25 -12.18
N GLY A 179 -15.92 4.61 -11.07
CA GLY A 179 -14.98 4.21 -10.04
C GLY A 179 -14.78 5.27 -8.93
N PRO A 180 -13.96 4.96 -7.92
CA PRO A 180 -13.69 5.85 -6.79
C PRO A 180 -13.02 7.16 -7.22
N PHE A 181 -13.39 8.29 -6.59
CA PHE A 181 -12.85 9.60 -6.96
C PHE A 181 -12.59 10.50 -5.74
N LEU A 182 -13.57 11.31 -5.30
CA LEU A 182 -13.41 12.22 -4.15
C LEU A 182 -13.29 11.46 -2.84
N SER A 183 -13.81 10.22 -2.79
CA SER A 183 -13.72 9.35 -1.64
C SER A 183 -12.32 8.80 -1.37
N LYS A 184 -11.34 9.07 -2.25
CA LYS A 184 -9.95 8.60 -2.18
C LYS A 184 -8.95 9.75 -2.32
N SER A 185 -9.21 10.66 -3.27
CA SER A 185 -8.28 11.74 -3.66
C SER A 185 -8.03 12.83 -2.61
N PHE A 186 -8.62 12.73 -1.41
CA PHE A 186 -8.37 13.70 -0.33
C PHE A 186 -7.03 13.45 0.39
N ALA A 187 -6.57 12.19 0.47
CA ALA A 187 -5.25 11.86 1.00
C ALA A 187 -4.86 10.38 0.76
N THR A 188 -3.60 10.16 0.40
CA THR A 188 -2.95 8.84 0.46
C THR A 188 -1.61 9.02 1.17
N ASN A 189 -1.34 8.31 2.27
CA ASN A 189 -0.05 8.39 2.95
C ASN A 189 0.89 7.27 2.50
N ILE A 190 2.19 7.55 2.37
CA ILE A 190 3.23 6.52 2.19
C ILE A 190 4.35 6.62 3.20
N SER A 191 4.98 5.48 3.54
CA SER A 191 6.21 5.47 4.34
C SER A 191 7.37 6.10 3.54
N PRO A 192 8.31 6.81 4.20
CA PRO A 192 9.34 7.58 3.49
C PRO A 192 10.51 6.75 2.96
N TRP A 193 10.72 5.54 3.48
CA TRP A 193 11.87 4.70 3.11
C TRP A 193 11.45 3.65 2.09
N ILE A 194 12.01 3.75 0.88
CA ILE A 194 11.81 2.74 -0.17
C ILE A 194 12.74 1.57 0.09
N VAL A 195 12.17 0.40 0.35
CA VAL A 195 12.93 -0.84 0.48
C VAL A 195 13.11 -1.44 -0.92
N THR A 196 14.35 -1.48 -1.40
CA THR A 196 14.69 -1.99 -2.74
C THR A 196 14.28 -3.44 -2.91
N MET A 197 13.89 -3.84 -4.13
CA MET A 197 13.57 -5.26 -4.43
C MET A 197 14.71 -6.21 -4.08
N GLU A 198 15.96 -5.78 -4.25
CA GLU A 198 17.16 -6.53 -3.88
C GLU A 198 17.27 -6.85 -2.38
N ALA A 199 16.69 -6.00 -1.52
CA ALA A 199 16.60 -6.27 -0.09
C ALA A 199 15.45 -7.25 0.26
N LEU A 200 14.48 -7.40 -0.63
CA LEU A 200 13.31 -8.25 -0.46
C LEU A 200 13.49 -9.65 -1.07
N LYS A 201 14.45 -9.84 -1.98
CA LYS A 201 14.75 -11.14 -2.60
C LYS A 201 14.86 -12.33 -1.63
N PRO A 202 15.51 -12.21 -0.45
CA PRO A 202 15.58 -13.33 0.50
C PRO A 202 14.22 -13.77 1.06
N PHE A 203 13.18 -12.97 0.87
CA PHE A 203 11.84 -13.18 1.42
C PHE A 203 10.81 -13.49 0.32
N ILE A 204 11.26 -13.83 -0.88
CA ILE A 204 10.40 -14.32 -1.95
C ILE A 204 9.77 -15.66 -1.52
N VAL A 205 8.47 -15.80 -1.77
CA VAL A 205 7.67 -17.00 -1.53
C VAL A 205 6.79 -17.31 -2.73
N ALA A 206 6.27 -18.53 -2.74
CA ALA A 206 5.38 -19.02 -3.79
C ALA A 206 4.21 -18.06 -4.07
N ASN A 207 3.89 -17.91 -5.36
CA ASN A 207 2.73 -17.15 -5.80
C ASN A 207 1.42 -17.83 -5.32
N THR A 208 0.39 -17.02 -5.08
CA THR A 208 -0.95 -17.56 -4.82
C THR A 208 -1.43 -18.36 -6.03
N LYS A 209 -1.95 -19.57 -5.82
CA LYS A 209 -2.47 -20.39 -6.92
C LYS A 209 -3.63 -19.68 -7.60
N GLN A 210 -3.50 -19.44 -8.89
CA GLN A 210 -4.54 -18.80 -9.71
C GLN A 210 -5.40 -19.86 -10.40
N ASP A 211 -6.72 -19.64 -10.35
CA ASP A 211 -7.76 -20.49 -10.92
C ASP A 211 -8.96 -19.60 -11.30
N PRO A 212 -9.23 -19.40 -12.61
CA PRO A 212 -8.54 -20.02 -13.75
C PRO A 212 -7.08 -19.56 -13.92
N PRO A 213 -6.23 -20.29 -14.67
CA PRO A 213 -4.91 -19.80 -15.04
C PRO A 213 -5.01 -18.46 -15.79
N PRO A 214 -4.11 -17.50 -15.52
CA PRO A 214 -4.13 -16.21 -16.20
C PRO A 214 -3.79 -16.37 -17.69
N MET A 215 -4.19 -15.37 -18.50
CA MET A 215 -3.78 -15.30 -19.91
C MET A 215 -2.24 -15.23 -20.04
N LYS A 216 -1.73 -15.66 -21.20
CA LYS A 216 -0.28 -15.79 -21.47
C LYS A 216 0.54 -14.54 -21.10
N HIS A 217 0.02 -13.33 -21.35
CA HIS A 217 0.74 -12.08 -21.06
C HIS A 217 0.88 -11.76 -19.55
N LEU A 218 0.11 -12.43 -18.69
CA LEU A 218 0.16 -12.33 -17.23
C LEU A 218 0.75 -13.59 -16.59
N HIS A 219 1.11 -14.59 -17.39
CA HIS A 219 1.64 -15.85 -16.88
C HIS A 219 3.15 -15.75 -16.66
N HIS A 220 3.60 -16.07 -15.44
CA HIS A 220 5.02 -16.22 -15.10
C HIS A 220 5.19 -17.40 -14.13
N SER A 221 6.31 -18.10 -14.23
CA SER A 221 6.55 -19.35 -13.48
C SER A 221 7.43 -19.17 -12.24
N ASP A 222 8.10 -18.04 -12.11
CA ASP A 222 8.95 -17.72 -10.97
C ASP A 222 8.12 -17.21 -9.79
N ASP A 223 8.58 -17.53 -8.59
CA ASP A 223 8.01 -17.00 -7.35
C ASP A 223 8.27 -15.50 -7.27
N PHE A 224 7.21 -14.71 -7.08
CA PHE A 224 7.28 -13.26 -7.01
C PHE A 224 6.25 -12.66 -6.04
N ASN A 225 5.98 -13.40 -4.97
CA ASN A 225 5.29 -12.91 -3.81
C ASN A 225 6.26 -12.79 -2.64
N PHE A 226 5.93 -12.03 -1.61
CA PHE A 226 6.91 -11.69 -0.56
C PHE A 226 6.33 -11.92 0.84
N ASP A 227 7.10 -12.57 1.71
CA ASP A 227 6.78 -12.72 3.13
C ASP A 227 7.10 -11.41 3.86
N ILE A 228 6.13 -10.49 3.84
CA ILE A 228 6.19 -9.19 4.50
C ILE A 228 5.07 -9.17 5.53
N GLU A 229 5.44 -9.24 6.81
CA GLU A 229 4.49 -9.10 7.90
C GLU A 229 4.00 -7.65 7.96
N LEU A 230 2.69 -7.46 8.03
CA LEU A 230 2.04 -6.17 8.06
C LEU A 230 1.12 -6.08 9.27
N ALA A 231 1.10 -4.92 9.91
CA ALA A 231 0.20 -4.66 11.03
C ALA A 231 -0.42 -3.27 10.92
N PHE A 232 -1.70 -3.18 11.25
CA PHE A 232 -2.43 -1.93 11.41
C PHE A 232 -2.76 -1.67 12.87
N SER A 233 -2.59 -0.42 13.30
CA SER A 233 -2.93 0.02 14.65
C SER A 233 -3.61 1.37 14.67
N ILE A 234 -4.43 1.60 15.71
CA ILE A 234 -5.05 2.89 16.04
C ILE A 234 -4.56 3.33 17.42
N LYS A 235 -4.11 4.58 17.52
CA LYS A 235 -3.89 5.30 18.76
C LYS A 235 -4.99 6.36 18.92
N PRO A 236 -5.96 6.16 19.84
CA PRO A 236 -6.95 7.18 20.17
C PRO A 236 -6.28 8.48 20.67
N LYS A 237 -6.93 9.63 20.44
CA LYS A 237 -6.43 10.97 20.79
C LYS A 237 -5.82 11.09 22.19
N ASP A 238 -6.49 10.52 23.19
CA ASP A 238 -6.10 10.64 24.61
C ASP A 238 -5.33 9.39 25.11
N SER A 239 -4.81 8.57 24.20
CA SER A 239 -4.04 7.36 24.49
C SER A 239 -2.57 7.51 24.09
N ASN A 240 -1.69 6.94 24.91
CA ASN A 240 -0.27 6.74 24.56
C ASN A 240 0.02 5.32 24.04
N VAL A 241 -1.02 4.52 23.81
CA VAL A 241 -0.93 3.12 23.39
C VAL A 241 -1.48 2.97 21.97
N ASP A 242 -0.68 2.38 21.08
CA ASP A 242 -1.10 1.89 19.77
C ASP A 242 -1.85 0.55 19.95
N TYR A 243 -3.14 0.47 19.62
CA TYR A 243 -3.91 -0.77 19.63
C TYR A 243 -3.86 -1.43 18.25
N THR A 244 -3.23 -2.60 18.15
CA THR A 244 -3.17 -3.36 16.89
C THR A 244 -4.50 -4.03 16.61
N LEU A 245 -5.09 -3.77 15.43
CA LEU A 245 -6.39 -4.33 15.04
C LEU A 245 -6.29 -5.40 13.96
N SER A 246 -5.23 -5.34 13.15
CA SER A 246 -5.01 -6.29 12.08
C SER A 246 -3.54 -6.66 11.99
N LYS A 247 -3.29 -7.95 11.78
CA LYS A 247 -2.00 -8.52 11.42
C LYS A 247 -2.19 -9.39 10.19
N THR A 248 -1.60 -8.98 9.08
CA THR A 248 -1.73 -9.66 7.80
C THR A 248 -0.36 -9.80 7.15
N ASN A 249 -0.33 -10.25 5.91
CA ASN A 249 0.91 -10.43 5.18
C ASN A 249 0.73 -10.16 3.70
N PHE A 250 1.74 -9.52 3.10
CA PHE A 250 1.75 -9.22 1.66
C PHE A 250 1.62 -10.47 0.79
N LYS A 251 2.10 -11.64 1.27
CA LYS A 251 2.01 -12.91 0.55
C LYS A 251 0.59 -13.40 0.25
N TYR A 252 -0.44 -12.77 0.81
CA TYR A 252 -1.84 -13.10 0.53
C TYR A 252 -2.38 -12.43 -0.75
N LEU A 253 -1.62 -11.55 -1.41
CA LEU A 253 -2.03 -11.03 -2.70
C LEU A 253 -2.21 -12.16 -3.72
N TYR A 254 -3.28 -12.06 -4.51
CA TYR A 254 -3.61 -13.01 -5.56
C TYR A 254 -2.88 -12.69 -6.86
N TRP A 255 -2.86 -11.40 -7.21
CA TRP A 255 -2.08 -10.89 -8.34
C TRP A 255 -0.74 -10.37 -7.83
N THR A 256 0.35 -10.81 -8.45
CA THR A 256 1.69 -10.36 -8.10
C THR A 256 1.93 -8.93 -8.62
N ILE A 257 2.88 -8.21 -8.04
CA ILE A 257 3.29 -6.89 -8.55
C ILE A 257 3.88 -6.98 -9.97
N LYS A 258 4.39 -8.16 -10.37
CA LYS A 258 4.78 -8.45 -11.76
C LYS A 258 3.57 -8.39 -12.70
N GLN A 259 2.49 -9.07 -12.33
CA GLN A 259 1.26 -9.09 -13.12
C GLN A 259 0.56 -7.73 -13.15
N GLN A 260 0.56 -6.99 -12.03
CA GLN A 260 0.01 -5.64 -11.96
C GLN A 260 0.68 -4.71 -12.98
N LEU A 261 2.02 -4.64 -12.98
CA LEU A 261 2.73 -3.77 -13.93
C LEU A 261 2.63 -4.27 -15.38
N ALA A 262 2.71 -5.59 -15.61
CA ALA A 262 2.54 -6.18 -16.93
C ALA A 262 1.17 -5.84 -17.52
N HIS A 263 0.10 -5.95 -16.72
CA HIS A 263 -1.24 -5.58 -17.16
C HIS A 263 -1.35 -4.09 -17.45
N HIS A 264 -0.81 -3.23 -16.58
CA HIS A 264 -0.88 -1.79 -16.75
C HIS A 264 -0.23 -1.32 -18.05
N ALA A 265 0.93 -1.88 -18.41
CA ALA A 265 1.63 -1.56 -19.65
C ALA A 265 1.08 -2.29 -20.89
N SER A 266 0.19 -3.28 -20.72
CA SER A 266 -0.20 -4.21 -21.79
C SER A 266 -0.92 -3.55 -22.97
N ASN A 267 -1.62 -2.44 -22.74
CA ASN A 267 -2.27 -1.65 -23.78
C ASN A 267 -1.33 -0.60 -24.43
N GLY A 268 -0.07 -0.57 -24.03
CA GLY A 268 0.90 0.43 -24.46
C GLY A 268 0.94 1.68 -23.59
N CYS A 269 0.28 1.74 -22.43
CA CYS A 269 0.47 2.81 -21.44
C CYS A 269 1.95 2.98 -21.12
N ASN A 270 2.46 4.21 -21.21
CA ASN A 270 3.84 4.51 -20.82
C ASN A 270 3.94 4.63 -19.29
N ILE A 271 4.86 3.87 -18.72
CA ILE A 271 5.13 3.78 -17.29
C ILE A 271 6.48 4.45 -17.03
N ARG A 272 6.51 5.42 -16.12
CA ARG A 272 7.64 6.32 -15.91
C ARG A 272 8.36 6.04 -14.59
N PRO A 273 9.68 6.25 -14.51
CA PRO A 273 10.40 6.16 -13.26
C PRO A 273 9.84 7.14 -12.22
N GLY A 274 9.47 6.63 -11.06
CA GLY A 274 8.82 7.41 -10.00
C GLY A 274 7.29 7.26 -9.94
N ASP A 275 6.65 6.64 -10.94
CA ASP A 275 5.24 6.25 -10.83
C ASP A 275 5.05 5.27 -9.66
N LEU A 276 3.89 5.36 -9.01
CA LEU A 276 3.55 4.58 -7.83
C LEU A 276 2.38 3.63 -8.13
N MET A 277 2.51 2.38 -7.71
CA MET A 277 1.51 1.35 -7.94
C MET A 277 1.07 0.74 -6.59
N GLY A 278 -0.14 1.05 -6.14
CA GLY A 278 -0.77 0.52 -4.93
C GLY A 278 -1.24 -0.92 -5.12
N SER A 279 -1.15 -1.74 -4.06
CA SER A 279 -1.55 -3.15 -4.15
C SER A 279 -3.06 -3.37 -4.22
N GLY A 280 -3.84 -2.37 -3.80
CA GLY A 280 -5.16 -2.56 -3.22
C GLY A 280 -5.07 -3.08 -1.79
N THR A 281 -6.12 -2.84 -1.02
CA THR A 281 -6.24 -3.26 0.38
C THR A 281 -5.83 -4.73 0.58
N ILE A 282 -4.89 -4.97 1.49
CA ILE A 282 -4.35 -6.30 1.79
C ILE A 282 -5.12 -6.92 2.96
N SER A 283 -6.03 -7.84 2.63
CA SER A 283 -6.67 -8.73 3.60
C SER A 283 -6.12 -10.15 3.51
N GLY A 284 -6.06 -10.83 4.65
CA GLY A 284 -5.71 -12.24 4.76
C GLY A 284 -6.92 -13.15 5.05
N PRO A 285 -6.70 -14.44 5.30
CA PRO A 285 -7.75 -15.44 5.45
C PRO A 285 -8.50 -15.40 6.79
N THR A 286 -7.98 -14.71 7.80
CA THR A 286 -8.54 -14.68 9.15
C THR A 286 -9.19 -13.33 9.48
N PRO A 287 -10.21 -13.28 10.36
CA PRO A 287 -10.86 -12.02 10.73
C PRO A 287 -9.93 -10.95 11.31
N ASP A 288 -8.82 -11.34 11.94
CA ASP A 288 -7.79 -10.46 12.50
C ASP A 288 -6.69 -10.09 11.48
N SER A 289 -6.87 -10.43 10.21
CA SER A 289 -5.94 -10.10 9.10
C SER A 289 -6.60 -9.25 8.01
N LEU A 290 -7.75 -8.65 8.29
CA LEU A 290 -8.51 -7.81 7.35
C LEU A 290 -7.90 -6.41 7.21
N GLY A 291 -7.92 -5.85 6.01
CA GLY A 291 -7.12 -4.68 5.64
C GLY A 291 -7.80 -3.31 5.81
N CYS A 292 -9.05 -3.24 6.27
CA CYS A 292 -9.75 -1.98 6.53
C CYS A 292 -10.82 -2.13 7.64
N LEU A 293 -11.33 -1.02 8.19
CA LEU A 293 -12.44 -1.04 9.15
C LEU A 293 -13.76 -1.43 8.51
N LEU A 294 -13.98 -1.15 7.21
CA LEU A 294 -15.15 -1.67 6.50
C LEU A 294 -15.26 -3.19 6.67
N GLU A 295 -14.15 -3.91 6.51
CA GLU A 295 -14.07 -5.35 6.68
C GLU A 295 -14.10 -5.77 8.16
N LEU A 296 -13.22 -5.20 9.00
CA LEU A 296 -13.12 -5.56 10.42
C LEU A 296 -14.43 -5.34 11.17
N SER A 297 -15.17 -4.29 10.83
CA SER A 297 -16.45 -3.96 11.45
C SER A 297 -17.66 -4.56 10.74
N TRP A 298 -17.44 -5.27 9.64
CA TRP A 298 -18.48 -5.81 8.77
C TRP A 298 -19.53 -4.75 8.39
N ARG A 299 -19.08 -3.68 7.71
CA ARG A 299 -19.91 -2.52 7.33
C ARG A 299 -20.58 -1.86 8.54
N GLY A 300 -19.86 -1.78 9.66
CA GLY A 300 -20.32 -1.18 10.91
C GLY A 300 -21.36 -1.99 11.68
N GLN A 301 -21.64 -3.23 11.29
CA GLN A 301 -22.54 -4.12 12.02
C GLN A 301 -21.90 -4.61 13.33
N ASN A 302 -20.59 -4.83 13.31
CA ASN A 302 -19.83 -5.39 14.42
C ASN A 302 -18.78 -4.36 14.89
N PRO A 303 -18.96 -3.68 16.03
CA PRO A 303 -17.92 -2.80 16.57
C PRO A 303 -16.62 -3.56 16.87
N VAL A 304 -15.49 -3.02 16.43
CA VAL A 304 -14.13 -3.53 16.70
C VAL A 304 -13.66 -2.99 18.05
N LYS A 305 -13.23 -3.85 18.97
CA LYS A 305 -12.68 -3.43 20.26
C LYS A 305 -11.24 -2.93 20.09
N LEU A 306 -10.89 -1.81 20.75
CA LEU A 306 -9.53 -1.29 20.78
C LEU A 306 -8.79 -1.86 22.00
N GLY A 307 -8.35 -3.12 21.92
CA GLY A 307 -7.71 -3.83 23.03
C GLY A 307 -8.44 -3.66 24.36
N ASP A 308 -7.68 -3.33 25.41
CA ASP A 308 -8.22 -3.15 26.77
C ASP A 308 -8.65 -1.70 27.08
N SER A 309 -8.74 -0.83 26.08
CA SER A 309 -9.12 0.59 26.29
C SER A 309 -10.58 0.80 26.73
N GLY A 310 -11.44 -0.22 26.59
CA GLY A 310 -12.89 -0.09 26.71
C GLY A 310 -13.57 0.64 25.54
N GLN A 311 -12.81 1.15 24.57
CA GLN A 311 -13.34 1.82 23.38
C GLN A 311 -13.59 0.83 22.23
N THR A 312 -14.50 1.21 21.34
CA THR A 312 -14.74 0.49 20.07
C THR A 312 -14.68 1.43 18.87
N ARG A 313 -14.51 0.85 17.68
CA ARG A 313 -14.59 1.54 16.39
C ARG A 313 -15.47 0.76 15.42
N LYS A 314 -16.28 1.49 14.66
CA LYS A 314 -16.88 1.00 13.41
C LYS A 314 -16.11 1.56 12.22
N PHE A 315 -15.82 2.86 12.31
CA PHE A 315 -15.01 3.66 11.39
C PHE A 315 -14.15 4.60 12.24
N LEU A 316 -13.21 5.30 11.60
CA LEU A 316 -12.28 6.22 12.27
C LEU A 316 -13.01 7.45 12.80
N VAL A 317 -12.63 7.86 14.02
CA VAL A 317 -13.13 9.10 14.65
C VAL A 317 -12.05 10.17 14.68
N ASP A 318 -12.44 11.43 14.86
CA ASP A 318 -11.49 12.53 14.86
C ASP A 318 -10.49 12.40 16.02
N GLY A 319 -9.22 12.64 15.71
CA GLY A 319 -8.09 12.47 16.63
C GLY A 319 -7.54 11.05 16.71
N ASP A 320 -8.14 10.06 16.04
CA ASP A 320 -7.49 8.77 15.85
C ASP A 320 -6.21 8.96 15.00
N GLU A 321 -5.09 8.48 15.52
CA GLU A 321 -3.85 8.32 14.75
C GLU A 321 -3.72 6.87 14.32
N VAL A 322 -3.59 6.65 13.02
CA VAL A 322 -3.47 5.31 12.45
C VAL A 322 -2.02 5.06 12.03
N ALA A 323 -1.57 3.82 12.16
CA ALA A 323 -0.23 3.44 11.73
C ALA A 323 -0.20 2.05 11.10
N ILE A 324 0.40 1.98 9.91
CA ILE A 324 0.81 0.74 9.25
C ILE A 324 2.30 0.54 9.52
N LYS A 325 2.66 -0.67 9.95
CA LYS A 325 4.05 -1.10 10.13
C LYS A 325 4.27 -2.38 9.34
N GLY A 326 5.44 -2.53 8.74
CA GLY A 326 5.78 -3.72 7.95
C GLY A 326 7.24 -4.11 8.04
N PHE A 327 7.49 -5.41 7.94
CA PHE A 327 8.84 -5.95 7.88
C PHE A 327 8.91 -7.38 7.36
N CYS A 328 10.06 -7.73 6.80
CA CYS A 328 10.47 -9.10 6.59
C CYS A 328 11.37 -9.55 7.74
N TYR A 329 11.33 -10.85 8.08
CA TYR A 329 12.16 -11.41 9.15
C TYR A 329 12.76 -12.74 8.74
N ASP A 330 14.10 -12.81 8.72
CA ASP A 330 14.83 -14.04 8.48
C ASP A 330 15.15 -14.70 9.83
N LYS A 331 14.44 -15.79 10.12
CA LYS A 331 14.61 -16.56 11.36
C LYS A 331 15.99 -17.21 11.48
N LYS A 332 16.70 -17.46 10.38
CA LYS A 332 18.01 -18.12 10.39
C LYS A 332 19.12 -17.14 10.77
N THR A 333 19.05 -15.93 10.23
CA THR A 333 20.06 -14.89 10.49
C THR A 333 19.66 -13.92 11.60
N ASN A 334 18.40 -13.98 12.07
CA ASN A 334 17.81 -13.04 13.01
C ASN A 334 17.83 -11.58 12.49
N ILE A 335 17.76 -11.41 11.16
CA ILE A 335 17.78 -10.11 10.49
C ILE A 335 16.35 -9.68 10.14
N ARG A 336 16.06 -8.39 10.36
CA ARG A 336 14.82 -7.74 9.97
C ARG A 336 15.07 -6.68 8.91
N VAL A 337 14.31 -6.74 7.81
CA VAL A 337 14.23 -5.66 6.82
C VAL A 337 12.91 -4.92 7.04
N GLY A 338 12.97 -3.74 7.65
CA GLY A 338 11.79 -2.97 8.05
C GLY A 338 11.51 -1.77 7.16
N PHE A 339 10.24 -1.41 7.03
CA PHE A 339 9.77 -0.28 6.20
C PHE A 339 9.58 1.02 7.01
N GLY A 340 9.89 1.01 8.31
CA GLY A 340 9.50 2.08 9.22
C GLY A 340 7.99 2.04 9.48
N GLU A 341 7.34 3.20 9.46
CA GLU A 341 5.90 3.34 9.64
C GLU A 341 5.27 4.32 8.63
N CYS A 342 4.06 4.00 8.21
CA CYS A 342 3.14 4.95 7.57
C CYS A 342 2.09 5.34 8.60
N ARG A 343 2.29 6.49 9.26
CA ARG A 343 1.49 6.99 10.38
C ARG A 343 0.86 8.32 10.03
N SER A 344 -0.40 8.53 10.39
CA SER A 344 -1.06 9.83 10.24
C SER A 344 -2.28 9.97 11.15
N MET A 345 -2.58 11.20 11.57
CA MET A 345 -3.73 11.54 12.39
C MET A 345 -4.91 12.03 11.55
N LEU A 346 -6.11 11.56 11.86
CA LEU A 346 -7.35 12.09 11.30
C LEU A 346 -7.77 13.37 12.06
N LEU A 347 -7.77 14.51 11.37
CA LEU A 347 -8.26 15.78 11.87
C LEU A 347 -9.78 15.92 11.64
N PRO A 348 -10.48 16.69 12.49
CA PRO A 348 -11.86 17.10 12.23
C PRO A 348 -12.01 17.77 10.87
N ALA A 349 -13.21 17.63 10.29
CA ALA A 349 -13.61 18.39 9.12
C ALA A 349 -13.57 19.89 9.42
N LEU A 350 -13.47 20.71 8.36
CA LEU A 350 -13.44 22.18 8.48
C LEU A 350 -14.71 22.74 9.11
#